data_AF-A0A1W9SEY3-F1
#
_entry.id   AF-A0A1W9SEY3-F1
#
_cell.length_a   1.000
_cell.length_b   1.000
_cell.length_c   1.000
_cell.angle_alpha   90.00
_cell.angle_beta   90.00
_cell.angle_gamma   90.00
#
_symmetry.space_group_name_H-M   'P 1'
#
loop_
_entity.id
_entity.type
_entity.pdbx_description
1 polymer ?
#
loop_
_entity_poly.entity_id
_entity_poly.type
_entity_poly.pdbx_seq_one_letter_code
_entity_poly.pdbx_strand_id
1 'polypeptide(L)'
;MKKIKSIIAFKVTIFCLLFCLLSAVAMPKYLDLNKQNAANQCKINQILVETALAVAFGENLEKGIVCFPDKLSEDMFADGKIPVCPIDGTPIQFDPETGKAFCPHHHESHQR
;
A
#
# COMPACT_ATOMS: atom_id res chain seq x y z
N MET A 1 44.15 -27.22 26.35
CA MET A 1 42.84 -26.51 26.47
C MET A 1 42.83 -25.06 25.97
N LYS A 2 43.89 -24.24 26.18
CA LYS A 2 43.94 -22.82 25.73
C LYS A 2 43.78 -22.63 24.20
N LYS A 3 44.41 -23.49 23.39
CA LYS A 3 44.32 -23.44 21.90
C LYS A 3 42.91 -23.69 21.37
N ILE A 4 42.12 -24.55 22.02
CA ILE A 4 40.75 -24.90 21.61
C ILE A 4 39.80 -23.71 21.81
N LYS A 5 39.93 -23.00 22.95
CA LYS A 5 39.16 -21.77 23.21
C LYS A 5 39.46 -20.65 22.20
N SER A 6 40.72 -20.54 21.76
CA SER A 6 41.13 -19.55 20.76
C SER A 6 40.56 -19.84 19.35
N ILE A 7 40.47 -21.12 18.97
CA ILE A 7 39.88 -21.52 17.68
C ILE A 7 38.37 -21.28 17.68
N ILE A 8 37.69 -21.54 18.79
CA ILE A 8 36.24 -21.28 18.93
C ILE A 8 35.97 -19.77 18.87
N ALA A 9 36.73 -18.96 19.61
CA ALA A 9 36.59 -17.51 19.59
C ALA A 9 36.78 -16.94 18.16
N PHE A 10 37.81 -17.40 17.45
CA PHE A 10 38.09 -16.98 16.07
C PHE A 10 36.95 -17.35 15.11
N LYS A 11 36.40 -18.57 15.22
CA LYS A 11 35.26 -19.01 14.40
C LYS A 11 34.01 -18.18 14.66
N VAL A 12 33.73 -17.84 15.92
CA VAL A 12 32.58 -16.99 16.29
C VAL A 12 32.77 -15.58 15.73
N THR A 13 33.97 -14.99 15.83
CA THR A 13 34.23 -13.65 15.27
C THR A 13 34.05 -13.61 13.76
N ILE A 14 34.56 -14.62 13.03
CA ILE A 14 34.36 -14.73 11.57
C ILE A 14 32.88 -14.88 11.24
N PHE A 15 32.16 -15.74 11.97
CA PHE A 15 30.73 -15.93 11.75
C PHE A 15 29.95 -14.62 11.98
N CYS A 16 30.24 -13.89 13.05
CA CYS A 16 29.64 -12.59 13.32
C CYS A 16 29.94 -11.57 12.22
N LEU A 17 31.18 -11.50 11.73
CA LEU A 17 31.56 -10.60 10.64
C LEU A 17 30.80 -10.91 9.34
N LEU A 18 30.71 -12.20 8.98
CA LEU A 18 29.94 -12.64 7.83
C LEU A 18 28.45 -12.30 7.97
N PHE A 19 27.88 -12.50 9.16
CA PHE A 19 26.47 -12.20 9.43
C PHE A 19 26.18 -10.69 9.31
N CYS A 20 27.07 -9.84 9.83
CA CYS A 20 26.95 -8.39 9.70
C CYS A 20 26.98 -7.95 8.22
N LEU A 21 27.91 -8.47 7.43
CA LEU A 21 28.00 -8.15 5.99
C LEU A 21 26.75 -8.58 5.22
N LEU A 22 26.25 -9.80 5.46
CA LEU A 22 25.03 -10.31 4.83
C LEU A 22 23.80 -9.45 5.15
N SER A 23 23.67 -9.00 6.40
CA SER A 23 22.56 -8.13 6.82
C SER A 23 22.57 -6.78 6.12
N ALA A 24 23.75 -6.18 5.91
CA ALA A 24 23.89 -4.88 5.26
C ALA A 24 23.46 -4.91 3.78
N VAL A 25 23.75 -6.01 3.08
CA VAL A 25 23.39 -6.18 1.65
C VAL A 25 21.89 -6.45 1.46
N ALA A 26 21.22 -7.02 2.46
CA ALA A 26 19.80 -7.34 2.37
C ALA A 26 18.89 -6.11 2.55
N MET A 27 19.26 -5.15 3.40
CA MET A 27 18.46 -3.95 3.71
C MET A 27 17.98 -3.15 2.49
N PRO A 28 18.81 -2.80 1.48
CA PRO A 28 18.34 -1.99 0.34
C PRO A 28 17.22 -2.66 -0.46
N LYS A 29 17.21 -4.00 -0.57
CA LYS A 29 16.13 -4.73 -1.26
C LYS A 29 14.79 -4.62 -0.52
N TYR A 30 14.80 -4.66 0.81
CA TYR A 30 13.58 -4.48 1.60
C TYR A 30 13.00 -3.07 1.49
N LEU A 31 13.86 -2.05 1.38
CA LEU A 31 13.42 -0.66 1.20
C LEU A 31 12.69 -0.43 -0.14
N ASP A 32 13.14 -1.09 -1.21
CA ASP A 32 12.49 -1.00 -2.53
C ASP A 32 11.16 -1.76 -2.56
N LEU A 33 11.11 -2.97 -1.98
CA LEU A 33 9.87 -3.75 -1.86
C LEU A 33 8.77 -3.00 -1.09
N ASN A 34 9.13 -2.25 -0.06
CA ASN A 34 8.16 -1.43 0.69
C ASN A 34 7.53 -0.34 -0.19
N LYS A 35 8.32 0.31 -1.05
CA LYS A 35 7.80 1.35 -1.97
C LYS A 35 6.90 0.75 -3.05
N GLN A 36 7.30 -0.38 -3.62
CA GLN A 36 6.50 -1.09 -4.62
C GLN A 36 5.20 -1.62 -4.03
N ASN A 37 5.25 -2.15 -2.80
CA ASN A 37 4.06 -2.61 -2.10
C ASN A 37 3.12 -1.44 -1.81
N ALA A 38 3.63 -0.31 -1.30
CA ALA A 38 2.83 0.89 -1.10
C ALA A 38 2.18 1.40 -2.40
N ALA A 39 2.91 1.39 -3.51
CA ALA A 39 2.35 1.76 -4.81
C ALA A 39 1.22 0.81 -5.24
N ASN A 40 1.41 -0.51 -5.09
CA ASN A 40 0.37 -1.48 -5.41
C ASN A 40 -0.86 -1.37 -4.50
N GLN A 41 -0.66 -1.14 -3.21
CA GLN A 41 -1.77 -0.91 -2.27
C GLN A 41 -2.54 0.37 -2.63
N CYS A 42 -1.86 1.43 -3.07
CA CYS A 42 -2.52 2.64 -3.58
C CYS A 42 -3.41 2.33 -4.79
N LYS A 43 -2.96 1.48 -5.72
CA LYS A 43 -3.75 1.03 -6.88
C LYS A 43 -5.00 0.28 -6.46
N ILE A 44 -4.83 -0.68 -5.57
CA ILE A 44 -5.93 -1.50 -5.04
C ILE A 44 -6.97 -0.59 -4.38
N ASN A 45 -6.52 0.36 -3.55
CA ASN A 45 -7.41 1.28 -2.85
C ASN A 45 -8.15 2.22 -3.81
N GLN A 46 -7.50 2.71 -4.87
CA GLN A 46 -8.15 3.47 -5.94
C GLN A 46 -9.23 2.63 -6.64
N ILE A 47 -8.92 1.38 -7.02
CA ILE A 47 -9.88 0.47 -7.67
C ILE A 47 -11.07 0.17 -6.75
N LEU A 48 -10.84 -0.03 -5.46
CA LEU A 48 -11.92 -0.25 -4.49
C LEU A 48 -12.87 0.94 -4.43
N VAL A 49 -12.33 2.16 -4.42
CA VAL A 49 -13.14 3.39 -4.46
C VAL A 49 -13.91 3.50 -5.78
N GLU A 50 -13.27 3.28 -6.93
CA GLU A 50 -13.96 3.32 -8.24
C GLU A 50 -15.08 2.27 -8.34
N THR A 51 -14.85 1.08 -7.78
CA THR A 51 -15.85 0.01 -7.76
C THR A 51 -17.03 0.39 -6.87
N ALA A 52 -16.78 0.93 -5.67
CA ALA A 52 -17.80 1.42 -4.77
C ALA A 52 -18.63 2.56 -5.40
N LEU A 53 -17.96 3.48 -6.08
CA LEU A 53 -18.61 4.57 -6.83
C LEU A 53 -19.46 4.04 -7.99
N ALA A 54 -18.99 3.03 -8.73
CA ALA A 54 -19.76 2.42 -9.80
C ALA A 54 -21.02 1.71 -9.29
N VAL A 55 -20.94 1.04 -8.14
CA VAL A 55 -22.11 0.44 -7.48
C VAL A 55 -23.11 1.52 -7.06
N ALA A 56 -22.65 2.56 -6.35
CA ALA A 56 -23.51 3.67 -5.94
C ALA A 56 -24.12 4.43 -7.13
N PHE A 57 -23.37 4.57 -8.23
CA PHE A 57 -23.90 5.11 -9.48
C PHE A 57 -25.02 4.22 -10.04
N GLY A 58 -24.85 2.90 -10.02
CA GLY A 58 -25.90 1.94 -10.38
C GLY A 58 -27.17 2.13 -9.55
N GLU A 59 -27.05 2.27 -8.24
CA GLU A 59 -28.19 2.53 -7.35
C GLU A 59 -28.87 3.89 -7.61
N ASN A 60 -28.08 4.91 -7.98
CA ASN A 60 -28.62 6.21 -8.38
C ASN A 60 -29.38 6.10 -9.70
N LEU A 61 -28.88 5.33 -10.67
CA LEU A 61 -29.56 5.08 -11.94
C LEU A 61 -30.92 4.39 -11.74
N GLU A 62 -31.02 3.44 -10.80
CA GLU A 62 -32.29 2.82 -10.43
C GLU A 62 -33.32 3.84 -9.90
N LYS A 63 -32.84 4.92 -9.27
CA LYS A 63 -33.65 6.04 -8.77
C LYS A 63 -33.87 7.14 -9.81
N GLY A 64 -33.35 6.98 -11.04
CA GLY A 64 -33.45 7.96 -12.12
C GLY A 64 -32.45 9.12 -12.03
N ILE A 65 -31.40 8.98 -11.21
CA ILE A 65 -30.37 9.99 -10.99
C ILE A 65 -29.10 9.59 -11.76
N VAL A 66 -28.66 10.41 -12.71
CA VAL A 66 -27.46 10.15 -13.53
C VAL A 66 -26.27 10.94 -12.98
N CYS A 67 -25.87 10.65 -11.74
CA CYS A 67 -24.67 11.23 -11.15
C CYS A 67 -24.00 10.26 -10.17
N PHE A 68 -22.67 10.37 -10.05
CA PHE A 68 -21.94 9.75 -8.95
C PHE A 68 -22.35 10.42 -7.63
N PRO A 69 -22.15 9.76 -6.48
CA PRO A 69 -22.35 10.39 -5.18
C PRO A 69 -21.37 11.55 -4.96
N ASP A 70 -21.78 12.55 -4.18
CA ASP A 70 -20.96 13.74 -3.89
C ASP A 70 -19.80 13.47 -2.91
N LYS A 71 -19.90 12.38 -2.15
CA LYS A 71 -18.91 11.99 -1.13
C LYS A 71 -18.85 10.48 -0.99
N LEU A 72 -17.68 9.98 -0.56
CA LEU A 72 -17.54 8.61 -0.09
C LEU A 72 -18.19 8.48 1.29
N SER A 73 -18.80 7.32 1.52
CA SER A 73 -19.40 6.96 2.79
C SER A 73 -18.92 5.55 3.18
N GLU A 74 -18.82 5.30 4.49
CA GLU A 74 -18.25 4.06 5.03
C GLU A 74 -19.08 2.82 4.66
N ASP A 75 -20.39 2.98 4.50
CA ASP A 75 -21.33 1.95 4.07
C ASP A 75 -21.11 1.47 2.63
N MET A 76 -20.36 2.23 1.83
CA MET A 76 -19.98 1.82 0.48
C MET A 76 -18.90 0.73 0.47
N PHE A 77 -18.29 0.43 1.63
CA PHE A 77 -17.18 -0.51 1.77
C PHE A 77 -17.54 -1.64 2.75
N ALA A 78 -17.18 -2.87 2.40
CA ALA A 78 -17.55 -4.06 3.18
C ALA A 78 -16.97 -4.09 4.60
N ASP A 79 -15.85 -3.42 4.83
CA ASP A 79 -15.19 -3.30 6.13
C ASP A 79 -15.60 -2.04 6.91
N GLY A 80 -16.52 -1.23 6.35
CA GLY A 80 -16.97 0.02 6.94
C GLY A 80 -15.89 1.11 6.97
N LYS A 81 -14.86 1.02 6.11
CA LYS A 81 -13.76 1.99 6.11
C LYS A 81 -13.47 2.51 4.72
N ILE A 82 -13.32 3.83 4.63
CA ILE A 82 -12.86 4.47 3.39
C ILE A 82 -11.39 4.12 3.19
N PRO A 83 -11.00 3.56 2.04
CA PRO A 83 -9.60 3.25 1.75
C PRO A 83 -8.71 4.48 1.86
N VAL A 84 -7.53 4.29 2.44
CA VAL A 84 -6.54 5.36 2.66
C VAL A 84 -5.27 5.11 1.86
N CYS A 85 -4.50 6.17 1.61
CA CYS A 85 -3.18 6.07 1.04
C CYS A 85 -2.24 5.31 2.00
N PRO A 86 -1.52 4.29 1.52
CA PRO A 86 -0.60 3.51 2.37
C PRO A 86 0.69 4.27 2.74
N ILE A 87 0.93 5.46 2.16
CA ILE A 87 2.14 6.26 2.40
C ILE A 87 1.91 7.28 3.51
N ASP A 88 0.81 8.04 3.45
CA ASP A 88 0.53 9.16 4.35
C ASP A 88 -0.78 8.99 5.16
N GLY A 89 -1.54 7.94 4.92
CA GLY A 89 -2.82 7.67 5.60
C GLY A 89 -3.97 8.58 5.17
N THR A 90 -3.80 9.41 4.15
CA THR A 90 -4.87 10.30 3.65
C THR A 90 -5.96 9.49 2.96
N PRO A 91 -7.25 9.78 3.17
CA PRO A 91 -8.33 9.10 2.44
C PRO A 91 -8.18 9.27 0.93
N ILE A 92 -8.40 8.19 0.18
CA ILE A 92 -8.49 8.26 -1.27
C ILE A 92 -9.65 9.18 -1.66
N GLN A 93 -9.40 10.06 -2.62
CA GLN A 93 -10.37 11.02 -3.13
C GLN A 93 -10.86 10.56 -4.50
N PHE A 94 -11.92 11.19 -5.00
CA PHE A 94 -12.41 10.94 -6.35
C PHE A 94 -12.96 12.21 -6.98
N ASP A 95 -13.03 12.20 -8.30
CA ASP A 95 -13.72 13.23 -9.07
C ASP A 95 -15.20 12.84 -9.24
N PRO A 96 -16.16 13.63 -8.72
CA PRO A 96 -17.58 13.32 -8.79
C PRO A 96 -18.16 13.42 -10.20
N GLU A 97 -17.50 14.10 -11.15
CA GLU A 97 -17.96 14.17 -12.54
C GLU A 97 -17.61 12.89 -13.31
N THR A 98 -16.44 12.33 -13.04
CA THR A 98 -15.90 11.19 -13.82
C THR A 98 -15.90 9.85 -13.06
N GLY A 99 -16.09 9.89 -11.74
CA GLY A 99 -15.96 8.76 -10.84
C GLY A 99 -14.52 8.23 -10.70
N LYS A 100 -13.52 8.98 -11.18
CA LYS A 100 -12.11 8.55 -11.17
C LYS A 100 -11.54 8.74 -9.77
N ALA A 101 -11.00 7.67 -9.18
CA ALA A 101 -10.36 7.74 -7.87
C ALA A 101 -8.89 8.17 -8.00
N PHE A 102 -8.39 8.95 -7.04
CA PHE A 102 -7.02 9.41 -7.01
C PHE A 102 -6.52 9.57 -5.57
N CYS A 103 -5.20 9.46 -5.41
CA CYS A 103 -4.56 9.79 -4.14
C CYS A 103 -4.13 11.26 -4.16
N PRO A 104 -4.54 12.10 -3.21
CA PRO A 104 -4.33 13.56 -3.27
C PRO A 104 -2.86 13.97 -3.27
N HIS A 105 -1.98 13.18 -2.64
CA HIS A 105 -0.55 13.50 -2.50
C HIS A 105 0.38 12.56 -3.30
N HIS A 106 -0.15 11.54 -3.98
CA HIS A 106 0.64 10.54 -4.67
C HIS A 106 0.04 10.23 -6.05
N HIS A 107 0.87 10.29 -7.10
CA HIS A 107 0.44 10.20 -8.49
C HIS A 107 -0.49 9.01 -8.80
N GLU A 108 -1.36 9.22 -9.78
CA GLU A 108 -2.28 8.24 -10.39
C GLU A 108 -1.58 6.89 -10.56
N SER A 109 -1.95 5.93 -9.72
CA SER A 109 -1.27 4.64 -9.69
C SER A 109 -1.92 3.65 -10.66
N HIS A 110 -3.16 3.93 -11.08
CA HIS A 110 -3.90 3.16 -12.07
C HIS A 110 -4.32 4.08 -13.22
N GLN A 111 -3.83 3.80 -14.43
CA GLN A 111 -4.43 4.35 -15.65
C GLN A 111 -5.63 3.49 -16.00
N ARG A 112 -6.78 4.13 -16.19
CA ARG A 112 -8.02 3.50 -16.61
C ARG A 112 -7.95 3.04 -18.06
#